data_AF-Q920S8-F1
#
_entry.id   AF-Q920S8-F1
#
_cell.length_a   1.000
_cell.length_b   1.000
_cell.length_c   1.000
_cell.angle_alpha   90.00
_cell.angle_beta   90.00
_cell.angle_gamma   90.00
#
_symmetry.space_group_name_H-M   'P 1'
#
loop_
_entity.id
_entity.type
_entity.pdbx_description
1 polymer ?
#
loop_
_entity_poly.entity_id
_entity_poly.type
_entity_poly.pdbx_seq_one_letter_code
_entity_poly.pdbx_strand_id
1 'polypeptide(L)'
;KWQFRNRRWNCPTAPGPHLFGKIVNRGCRETAFIFAITSAGVTHSVARSCSEGSIESCTCDYRRRGPGGPDWHWGGCSDNIDFGRLFGREFVDSGEKGRDLRFLMNLHNNEAGRT
;
A
#
# COMPACT_ATOMS: atom_id res chain seq x y z
N LYS A 1 -9.11 10.44 -0.51
CA LYS A 1 -10.03 11.58 -0.23
C LYS A 1 -9.34 12.81 0.33
N TRP A 2 -8.68 12.75 1.49
CA TRP A 2 -8.10 13.93 2.16
C TRP A 2 -7.20 14.80 1.27
N GLN A 3 -6.33 14.17 0.48
CA GLN A 3 -5.39 14.85 -0.43
C GLN A 3 -6.08 15.66 -1.54
N PHE A 4 -7.31 15.29 -1.92
CA PHE A 4 -8.05 15.91 -3.03
C PHE A 4 -9.26 16.72 -2.57
N ARG A 5 -9.42 16.96 -1.26
CA ARG A 5 -10.62 17.60 -0.68
C ARG A 5 -10.99 18.96 -1.28
N ASN A 6 -9.99 19.73 -1.75
CA ASN A 6 -10.15 21.06 -2.35
C ASN A 6 -9.88 21.08 -3.86
N ARG A 7 -9.99 19.93 -4.55
CA ARG A 7 -9.76 19.80 -5.99
C ARG A 7 -11.09 19.54 -6.72
N ARG A 8 -11.16 19.93 -8.00
CA ARG A 8 -12.34 19.66 -8.86
C ARG A 8 -12.67 18.17 -8.90
N TRP A 9 -11.65 17.34 -9.05
CA TRP A 9 -11.74 15.91 -8.79
C TRP A 9 -11.37 15.65 -7.33
N ASN A 10 -12.35 15.26 -6.51
CA ASN A 10 -12.21 15.15 -5.06
C ASN A 10 -12.01 13.71 -4.57
N CYS A 11 -11.54 12.80 -5.44
CA CYS A 11 -11.45 11.37 -5.19
C CYS A 11 -12.83 10.77 -4.81
N PRO A 12 -13.81 10.81 -5.73
CA PRO A 12 -15.13 10.27 -5.48
C PRO A 12 -15.05 8.75 -5.26
N THR A 13 -15.82 8.27 -4.29
CA THR A 13 -15.92 6.84 -3.99
C THR A 13 -17.40 6.43 -4.00
N ALA A 14 -17.71 5.26 -4.54
CA ALA A 14 -19.05 4.70 -4.52
C ALA A 14 -19.14 3.55 -3.51
N PRO A 15 -20.29 3.38 -2.82
CA PRO A 15 -20.56 2.16 -2.07
C PRO A 15 -20.70 0.97 -3.05
N GLY A 16 -20.15 -0.19 -2.66
CA GLY A 16 -20.18 -1.43 -3.45
C GLY A 16 -18.79 -1.95 -3.84
N PRO A 17 -18.72 -2.99 -4.69
CA PRO A 17 -17.47 -3.68 -5.02
C PRO A 17 -16.50 -2.84 -5.85
N HIS A 18 -16.98 -1.80 -6.53
CA HIS A 18 -16.17 -0.91 -7.36
C HIS A 18 -15.99 0.46 -6.71
N LEU A 19 -15.16 0.50 -5.66
CA LEU A 19 -14.96 1.69 -4.82
C LEU A 19 -14.67 2.98 -5.62
N PHE A 20 -13.84 2.88 -6.67
CA PHE A 20 -13.42 4.03 -7.48
C PHE A 20 -14.20 4.16 -8.81
N GLY A 21 -15.18 3.30 -9.05
CA GLY A 21 -15.98 3.29 -10.28
C GLY A 21 -15.14 3.10 -11.55
N LYS A 22 -15.52 3.74 -12.65
CA LYS A 22 -14.88 3.56 -13.98
C LYS A 22 -13.57 4.34 -14.15
N ILE A 23 -13.15 5.18 -13.19
CA ILE A 23 -11.94 5.99 -13.35
C ILE A 23 -10.68 5.12 -13.47
N VAL A 24 -10.65 3.99 -12.74
CA VAL A 24 -9.54 3.02 -12.78
C VAL A 24 -9.33 2.37 -14.15
N ASN A 25 -10.33 2.46 -15.03
CA ASN A 25 -10.21 2.00 -16.41
C ASN A 25 -9.61 3.06 -17.36
N ARG A 26 -9.38 4.28 -16.87
CA ARG A 26 -8.80 5.39 -17.63
C ARG A 26 -7.34 5.62 -17.20
N GLY A 27 -6.44 5.76 -18.16
CA GLY A 27 -5.05 6.11 -17.89
C GLY A 27 -4.86 7.61 -17.67
N CYS A 28 -5.17 8.11 -16.47
CA CYS A 28 -4.95 9.51 -16.09
C CYS A 28 -4.17 9.64 -14.77
N ARG A 29 -3.76 10.87 -14.41
CA ARG A 29 -2.92 11.12 -13.22
C ARG A 29 -3.64 10.75 -11.91
N GLU A 30 -4.94 10.98 -11.85
CA GLU A 30 -5.78 10.64 -10.71
C GLU A 30 -5.85 9.12 -10.50
N THR A 31 -5.92 8.36 -11.59
CA THR A 31 -5.88 6.89 -11.56
C THR A 31 -4.53 6.41 -11.05
N ALA A 32 -3.43 6.98 -11.55
CA ALA A 32 -2.09 6.65 -11.08
C ALA A 32 -1.95 6.86 -9.56
N PHE A 33 -2.48 7.98 -9.05
CA PHE A 33 -2.53 8.24 -7.61
C PHE A 33 -3.36 7.20 -6.85
N ILE A 34 -4.53 6.79 -7.38
CA ILE A 34 -5.38 5.77 -6.75
C ILE A 34 -4.63 4.44 -6.61
N PHE A 35 -3.95 3.97 -7.66
CA PHE A 35 -3.18 2.73 -7.61
C PHE A 35 -2.06 2.82 -6.57
N ALA A 36 -1.26 3.89 -6.60
CA ALA A 36 -0.18 4.10 -5.64
C ALA A 36 -0.67 4.16 -4.19
N ILE A 37 -1.64 5.02 -3.87
CA ILE A 37 -2.10 5.19 -2.48
C ILE A 37 -2.82 3.95 -1.94
N THR A 38 -3.52 3.20 -2.80
CA THR A 38 -4.19 1.96 -2.39
C THR A 38 -3.17 0.88 -2.08
N SER A 39 -2.16 0.73 -2.95
CA SER A 39 -1.06 -0.20 -2.75
C SER A 39 -0.25 0.12 -1.47
N ALA A 40 0.08 1.40 -1.27
CA ALA A 40 0.71 1.91 -0.06
C ALA A 40 -0.12 1.60 1.20
N GLY A 41 -1.44 1.83 1.13
CA GLY A 41 -2.36 1.60 2.22
C GLY A 41 -2.44 0.13 2.64
N VAL A 42 -2.44 -0.80 1.67
CA VAL A 42 -2.40 -2.25 1.96
C VAL A 42 -1.09 -2.62 2.63
N THR A 43 0.05 -2.20 2.06
CA THR A 43 1.37 -2.49 2.64
C THR A 43 1.52 -1.96 4.05
N HIS A 44 1.13 -0.70 4.29
CA HIS A 44 1.18 -0.10 5.62
C HIS A 44 0.26 -0.83 6.60
N SER A 45 -1.01 -1.06 6.24
CA SER A 45 -1.99 -1.66 7.14
C SER A 45 -1.61 -3.10 7.52
N VAL A 46 -1.10 -3.89 6.57
CA VAL A 46 -0.66 -5.25 6.85
C VAL A 46 0.58 -5.26 7.75
N ALA A 47 1.60 -4.45 7.45
CA ALA A 47 2.80 -4.35 8.28
C ALA A 47 2.47 -3.92 9.72
N ARG A 48 1.55 -2.98 9.86
CA ARG A 48 1.00 -2.52 11.13
C ARG A 48 0.29 -3.64 11.88
N SER A 49 -0.63 -4.35 11.23
CA SER A 49 -1.37 -5.47 11.85
C SER A 49 -0.46 -6.64 12.26
N CYS A 50 0.64 -6.87 11.54
CA CYS A 50 1.69 -7.81 11.96
C CYS A 50 2.33 -7.39 13.29
N SER A 51 2.61 -6.09 13.45
CA SER A 51 3.18 -5.57 14.70
C SER A 51 2.21 -5.65 15.89
N GLU A 52 0.92 -5.52 15.60
CA GLU A 52 -0.16 -5.59 16.58
C GLU A 52 -0.52 -7.05 16.94
N GLY A 53 0.10 -8.04 16.28
CA GLY A 53 -0.17 -9.46 16.48
C GLY A 53 -1.56 -9.89 16.02
N SER A 54 -2.22 -9.11 15.16
CA SER A 54 -3.55 -9.40 14.64
C SER A 54 -3.55 -10.42 13.49
N ILE A 55 -2.39 -10.72 12.92
CA ILE A 55 -2.20 -11.68 11.83
C ILE A 55 -1.18 -12.72 12.28
N GLU A 56 -1.58 -13.98 12.35
CA GLU A 56 -0.72 -15.08 12.83
C GLU A 56 0.42 -15.44 11.87
N SER A 57 0.24 -15.18 10.57
CA SER A 57 1.20 -15.55 9.53
C SER A 57 2.41 -14.61 9.40
N CYS A 58 2.47 -13.55 10.21
CA CYS A 58 3.59 -12.61 10.23
C CYS A 58 3.97 -12.21 11.64
N THR A 59 5.13 -11.56 11.75
CA THR A 59 5.71 -11.11 13.02
C THR A 59 6.24 -9.68 12.86
N CYS A 60 6.60 -9.05 13.98
CA CYS A 60 7.34 -7.79 13.96
C CYS A 60 8.65 -7.90 13.17
N ASP A 61 9.20 -6.76 12.74
CA ASP A 61 10.58 -6.71 12.28
C ASP A 61 11.55 -6.74 13.46
N TYR A 62 12.42 -7.75 13.48
CA TYR A 62 13.42 -7.96 14.52
C TYR A 62 14.86 -7.80 14.03
N ARG A 63 15.07 -7.31 12.80
CA ARG A 63 16.41 -7.10 12.24
C ARG A 63 17.22 -6.05 12.99
N ARG A 64 16.56 -5.12 13.69
CA ARG A 64 17.19 -4.11 14.53
C ARG A 64 16.77 -4.31 15.98
N ARG A 65 17.71 -4.76 16.81
CA ARG A 65 17.55 -4.95 18.25
C ARG A 65 18.86 -4.62 18.95
N GLY A 66 18.79 -4.16 20.20
CA GLY A 66 19.97 -3.84 21.00
C GLY A 66 20.43 -2.39 20.81
N PRO A 67 21.70 -2.05 21.10
CA PRO A 67 22.19 -0.67 21.09
C PRO A 67 21.99 -0.01 19.72
N GLY A 68 21.30 1.13 19.70
CA GLY A 68 21.12 1.96 18.50
C GLY A 68 22.06 3.17 18.47
N GLY A 69 22.52 3.60 19.64
CA GLY A 69 23.50 4.65 19.85
C GLY A 69 23.88 4.75 21.33
N PRO A 70 24.61 5.80 21.74
CA PRO A 70 25.09 5.96 23.12
C PRO A 70 23.97 5.96 24.17
N ASP A 71 22.86 6.62 23.87
CA ASP A 71 21.77 6.86 24.83
C ASP A 71 20.43 6.21 24.42
N TRP A 72 20.43 5.32 23.42
CA TRP A 72 19.19 4.68 22.96
C TRP A 72 19.40 3.27 22.41
N HIS A 73 18.37 2.44 22.57
CA HIS A 73 18.36 1.04 22.16
C HIS A 73 17.16 0.76 21.26
N TRP A 74 17.37 -0.04 20.22
CA TRP A 74 16.31 -0.69 19.47
C TRP A 74 15.62 -1.73 20.36
N GLY A 75 14.30 -1.63 20.43
CA GLY A 75 13.46 -2.55 21.19
C GLY A 75 12.01 -2.47 20.75
N GLY A 76 11.14 -3.19 21.45
CA GLY A 76 9.72 -3.29 21.10
C GLY A 76 9.47 -4.12 19.84
N CYS A 77 8.38 -3.77 19.15
CA CYS A 77 7.91 -4.44 17.96
C CYS A 77 7.81 -3.43 16.83
N SER A 78 8.75 -3.51 15.87
CA SER A 78 8.74 -2.66 14.68
C SER A 78 7.81 -3.23 13.62
N ASP A 79 7.17 -2.37 12.84
CA ASP A 79 6.33 -2.80 11.70
C ASP A 79 7.18 -3.57 10.68
N ASN A 80 6.70 -4.73 10.25
CA ASN A 80 7.37 -5.55 9.25
C ASN A 80 6.99 -5.11 7.83
N ILE A 81 7.60 -4.00 7.41
CA ILE A 81 7.34 -3.37 6.10
C ILE A 81 7.67 -4.30 4.94
N ASP A 82 8.72 -5.14 5.05
CA ASP A 82 9.09 -6.07 3.99
C ASP A 82 7.98 -7.12 3.76
N PHE A 83 7.41 -7.65 4.85
CA PHE A 83 6.24 -8.53 4.76
C PHE A 83 5.04 -7.79 4.15
N GLY A 84 4.73 -6.59 4.62
CA GLY A 84 3.63 -5.78 4.06
C GLY A 84 3.83 -5.45 2.57
N ARG A 85 5.07 -5.23 2.13
CA ARG A 85 5.42 -4.96 0.73
C ARG A 85 5.22 -6.20 -0.14
N LEU A 86 5.69 -7.37 0.32
CA LEU A 86 5.51 -8.64 -0.37
C LEU A 86 4.03 -9.03 -0.47
N PHE A 87 3.32 -8.96 0.65
CA PHE A 87 1.88 -9.21 0.66
C PHE A 87 1.14 -8.22 -0.24
N GLY A 88 1.46 -6.93 -0.16
CA GLY A 88 0.87 -5.90 -1.02
C GLY A 88 1.13 -6.16 -2.50
N ARG A 89 2.30 -6.70 -2.86
CA ARG A 89 2.61 -7.16 -4.22
C ARG A 89 1.70 -8.29 -4.65
N GLU A 90 1.66 -9.37 -3.90
CA GLU A 90 0.87 -10.55 -4.25
C GLU A 90 -0.63 -10.24 -4.29
N PHE A 91 -1.13 -9.47 -3.32
CA PHE A 91 -2.55 -9.17 -3.21
C PHE A 91 -3.01 -8.11 -4.23
N VAL A 92 -2.37 -6.94 -4.27
CA VAL A 92 -2.83 -5.82 -5.10
C VAL A 92 -2.58 -6.08 -6.58
N ASP A 93 -1.43 -6.69 -6.94
CA ASP A 93 -1.12 -6.94 -8.35
C ASP A 93 -1.91 -8.13 -8.92
N SER A 94 -2.43 -9.04 -8.08
CA SER A 94 -3.30 -10.14 -8.55
C SER A 94 -4.60 -9.67 -9.20
N GLY A 95 -5.06 -8.46 -8.85
CA GLY A 95 -6.23 -7.83 -9.45
C GLY A 95 -5.97 -7.29 -10.85
N GLU A 96 -4.72 -7.02 -11.21
CA GLU A 96 -4.35 -6.48 -12.52
C GLU A 96 -4.35 -7.58 -13.58
N LYS A 97 -5.11 -7.37 -14.65
CA LYS A 97 -5.23 -8.31 -15.78
C LYS A 97 -4.93 -7.60 -17.09
N GLY A 98 -4.11 -8.24 -17.91
CA GLY A 98 -3.81 -7.76 -19.26
C GLY A 98 -2.33 -7.86 -19.60
N ARG A 99 -1.98 -7.32 -20.77
CA ARG A 99 -0.62 -7.18 -21.28
C ARG A 99 -0.41 -5.84 -22.01
N ASP A 100 -1.31 -4.89 -21.80
CA ASP A 100 -1.29 -3.57 -22.44
C ASP A 100 -0.41 -2.58 -21.64
N LEU A 101 -0.14 -1.41 -22.23
CA LEU A 101 0.66 -0.37 -21.57
C LEU A 101 0.01 0.11 -20.26
N ARG A 102 -1.33 0.07 -20.18
CA ARG A 102 -2.07 0.42 -18.98
C ARG A 102 -1.82 -0.58 -17.86
N PHE A 103 -1.82 -1.88 -18.15
CA PHE A 103 -1.45 -2.92 -17.19
C PHE A 103 -0.05 -2.67 -16.62
N LEU A 104 0.95 -2.40 -17.48
CA LEU A 104 2.31 -2.10 -17.03
C LEU A 104 2.39 -0.82 -16.18
N MET A 105 1.66 0.22 -16.58
CA MET A 105 1.57 1.47 -15.83
C MET A 105 0.91 1.25 -14.46
N ASN A 106 -0.13 0.42 -14.36
CA ASN A 106 -0.79 0.11 -13.10
C ASN A 106 0.15 -0.64 -12.15
N LEU A 107 0.87 -1.66 -12.64
CA LEU A 107 1.91 -2.34 -11.85
C LEU A 107 3.01 -1.36 -11.39
N HIS A 108 3.44 -0.45 -12.25
CA HIS A 108 4.40 0.59 -11.90
C HIS A 108 3.86 1.51 -10.80
N ASN A 109 2.63 1.99 -10.91
CA ASN A 109 2.00 2.84 -9.90
C ASN A 109 1.81 2.10 -8.58
N ASN A 110 1.42 0.83 -8.61
CA ASN A 110 1.32 -0.02 -7.42
C ASN A 110 2.67 -0.14 -6.73
N GLU A 111 3.73 -0.40 -7.48
CA GLU A 111 5.08 -0.52 -6.93
C GLU A 111 5.57 0.81 -6.34
N ALA A 112 5.35 1.92 -7.05
CA ALA A 112 5.69 3.26 -6.57
C ALA A 112 4.97 3.64 -5.27
N GLY A 113 3.82 3.02 -4.97
CA GLY A 113 3.13 3.18 -3.70
C GLY A 113 3.69 2.33 -2.56
N ARG A 114 4.25 1.15 -2.85
CA ARG A 114 4.73 0.20 -1.83
C ARG A 114 6.19 0.41 -1.42
N THR A 115 6.96 1.11 -2.25
CA THR A 115 8.36 1.49 -1.98
C THR A 115 8.43 2.80 -1.22
#